data_AF-W7SYK8-F1
#
_entry.id   AF-W7SYK8-F1
#
_cell.length_a   1.000
_cell.length_b   1.000
_cell.length_c   1.000
_cell.angle_alpha   90.00
_cell.angle_beta   90.00
_cell.angle_gamma   90.00
#
_symmetry.space_group_name_H-M   'P 1'
#
loop_
_entity.id
_entity.type
_entity.pdbx_description
1 polymer ?
#
loop_
_entity_poly.entity_id
_entity_poly.type
_entity_poly.pdbx_seq_one_letter_code
_entity_poly.pdbx_strand_id
1 'polypeptide(L)'
;EGGPKGGTAGEDRVEAEILGSIMELSNYVTRKTAQQKLIQLRSIPCYREKFTSLSFYVRVRSLMGRYVFNVPVRRFVSELFAHVDWASSEAWGEVARAREEEGGREEEGR
;
A
#
# COMPACT_ATOMS: atom_id res chain seq x y z
N GLU A 1 14.97 29.44 10.12
CA GLU A 1 15.73 28.40 9.40
C GLU A 1 15.09 27.04 9.68
N GLY A 2 14.65 26.32 8.65
CA GLY A 2 14.03 25.00 8.78
C GLY A 2 15.06 23.91 8.53
N GLY A 3 15.39 23.13 9.56
CA GLY A 3 16.31 22.00 9.46
C GLY A 3 15.74 20.86 8.61
N PRO A 4 16.60 20.05 7.96
CA PRO A 4 16.15 18.96 7.09
C PRO A 4 15.47 17.86 7.92
N LYS A 5 14.25 17.47 7.50
CA LYS A 5 13.50 16.32 8.03
C LYS A 5 14.29 15.03 7.82
N GLY A 6 15.09 14.62 8.80
CA GLY A 6 15.94 13.42 8.77
C GLY A 6 15.22 12.07 8.86
N GLY A 7 13.94 11.99 8.50
CA GLY A 7 13.13 10.76 8.60
C GLY A 7 13.07 9.89 7.33
N THR A 8 13.38 10.44 6.15
CA THR A 8 12.98 9.83 4.86
C THR A 8 13.94 8.75 4.37
N ALA A 9 15.25 8.89 4.60
CA ALA A 9 16.25 7.97 4.03
C ALA A 9 16.11 6.52 4.53
N GLY A 10 15.66 6.34 5.78
CA GLY A 10 15.38 5.02 6.34
C GLY A 10 14.11 4.39 5.76
N GLU A 11 13.05 5.19 5.63
CA GLU A 11 11.77 4.74 5.05
C GLU A 11 11.91 4.38 3.57
N ASP A 12 12.63 5.19 2.79
CA ASP A 12 12.89 4.95 1.37
C ASP A 12 13.64 3.63 1.16
N ARG A 13 14.58 3.31 2.06
CA ARG A 13 15.33 2.05 2.03
C ARG A 13 14.45 0.84 2.34
N VAL A 14 13.58 0.95 3.35
CA VAL A 14 12.61 -0.09 3.71
C VAL A 14 11.66 -0.37 2.54
N GLU A 15 11.10 0.68 1.94
CA GLU A 15 10.21 0.54 0.78
C GLU A 15 10.92 -0.08 -0.42
N ALA A 16 12.14 0.38 -0.73
CA ALA A 16 12.93 -0.16 -1.84
C ALA A 16 13.21 -1.67 -1.66
N GLU A 17 13.51 -2.11 -0.44
CA GLU A 17 13.80 -3.52 -0.17
C GLU A 17 12.54 -4.40 -0.32
N ILE A 18 11.38 -3.92 0.14
CA ILE A 18 10.11 -4.64 -0.07
C ILE A 18 9.76 -4.70 -1.56
N LEU A 19 9.84 -3.56 -2.27
CA LEU A 19 9.51 -3.49 -3.70
C LEU A 19 10.44 -4.37 -4.54
N GLY A 20 11.74 -4.36 -4.26
CA GLY A 20 12.72 -5.24 -4.91
C GLY A 20 12.38 -6.72 -4.71
N SER A 21 12.05 -7.10 -3.48
CA SER A 21 11.63 -8.48 -3.17
C SER A 21 10.32 -8.85 -3.88
N ILE A 22 9.38 -7.92 -4.04
CA ILE A 22 8.14 -8.15 -4.81
C ILE A 22 8.46 -8.34 -6.30
N MET A 23 9.35 -7.53 -6.88
CA MET A 23 9.78 -7.70 -8.28
C MET A 23 10.39 -9.08 -8.52
N GLU A 24 11.21 -9.59 -7.60
CA GLU A 24 11.82 -10.92 -7.71
C GLU A 24 10.79 -12.06 -7.77
N LEU A 25 9.55 -11.86 -7.33
CA LEU A 25 8.48 -12.85 -7.44
C LEU A 25 8.04 -13.12 -8.89
N SER A 26 8.28 -12.18 -9.82
CA SER A 26 7.96 -12.37 -11.24
C SER A 26 8.89 -13.38 -11.91
N ASN A 27 10.06 -13.62 -11.34
CA ASN A 27 11.01 -14.62 -11.80
C ASN A 27 10.82 -15.94 -11.04
N TYR A 28 10.55 -17.03 -11.76
CA TYR A 28 10.31 -18.35 -11.18
C TYR A 28 11.50 -18.88 -10.35
N VAL A 29 12.73 -18.55 -10.75
CA VAL A 29 13.96 -19.03 -10.09
C VAL A 29 14.12 -18.43 -8.69
N THR A 30 13.87 -17.13 -8.56
CA THR A 30 14.05 -16.38 -7.29
C THR A 30 12.79 -16.36 -6.43
N ARG A 31 11.63 -16.77 -6.97
CA ARG A 31 10.32 -16.64 -6.32
C ARG A 31 10.28 -17.17 -4.90
N LYS A 32 10.78 -18.38 -4.66
CA LYS A 32 10.71 -19.02 -3.33
C LYS A 32 11.50 -18.23 -2.29
N THR A 33 12.71 -17.79 -2.65
CA THR A 33 13.57 -16.97 -1.79
C THR A 33 12.93 -15.61 -1.51
N ALA A 34 12.36 -14.97 -2.53
CA ALA A 34 11.67 -13.70 -2.40
C ALA A 34 10.41 -13.80 -1.51
N GLN A 35 9.62 -14.88 -1.61
CA GLN A 35 8.49 -15.14 -0.72
C GLN A 35 8.93 -15.27 0.74
N GLN A 36 9.97 -16.06 1.01
CA GLN A 36 10.52 -16.23 2.36
C GLN A 36 11.03 -14.91 2.91
N LYS A 37 11.75 -14.13 2.10
CA LYS A 37 12.23 -12.80 2.47
C LYS A 37 11.07 -11.87 2.84
N LEU A 38 10.01 -11.80 2.04
CA LEU A 38 8.85 -10.95 2.34
C LEU A 38 8.13 -11.35 3.63
N ILE A 39 8.03 -12.64 3.93
CA ILE A 39 7.49 -13.13 5.20
C ILE A 39 8.38 -12.68 6.37
N GLN A 40 9.70 -12.78 6.22
CA GLN A 40 10.66 -12.33 7.23
C GLN A 40 10.57 -10.82 7.45
N LEU A 41 10.58 -10.02 6.38
CA LEU A 41 10.45 -8.57 6.45
C LEU A 41 9.17 -8.18 7.20
N ARG A 42 8.02 -8.78 6.89
CA ARG A 42 6.74 -8.49 7.57
C ARG A 42 6.78 -8.72 9.09
N SER A 43 7.69 -9.57 9.58
CA SER A 43 7.84 -9.82 11.01
C SER A 43 8.63 -8.72 11.74
N ILE A 44 9.44 -7.93 11.03
CA ILE A 44 10.29 -6.86 11.58
C ILE A 44 9.46 -5.56 11.75
N PRO A 45 9.50 -4.89 12.92
CA PRO A 45 8.65 -3.72 13.21
C PRO A 45 8.68 -2.61 12.15
N CYS A 46 9.87 -2.15 11.73
CA CYS A 46 9.99 -1.05 10.76
C CYS A 46 9.46 -1.39 9.36
N TYR A 47 9.43 -2.67 8.99
CA TYR A 47 8.85 -3.13 7.73
C TYR A 47 7.35 -3.38 7.87
N ARG A 48 6.90 -3.85 9.04
CA ARG A 48 5.50 -4.19 9.34
C ARG A 48 4.56 -3.02 9.07
N GLU A 49 4.95 -1.81 9.46
CA GLU A 49 4.18 -0.58 9.23
C GLU A 49 3.90 -0.33 7.75
N LYS A 50 4.80 -0.72 6.85
CA LYS A 50 4.58 -0.58 5.41
C LYS A 50 3.52 -1.57 4.89
N PHE A 51 3.41 -2.76 5.49
CA PHE A 51 2.36 -3.73 5.12
C PHE A 51 0.95 -3.35 5.58
N THR A 52 0.81 -2.34 6.45
CA THR A 52 -0.48 -1.77 6.85
C THR A 52 -0.79 -0.43 6.16
N SER A 53 0.17 0.15 5.42
CA SER A 53 0.04 1.43 4.75
C SER A 53 -0.74 1.34 3.43
N LEU A 54 -1.85 2.08 3.33
CA LEU A 54 -2.65 2.17 2.11
C LEU A 54 -1.88 2.79 0.94
N SER A 55 -1.12 3.87 1.18
CA SER A 55 -0.34 4.54 0.14
C SER A 55 0.72 3.61 -0.44
N PHE A 56 1.37 2.82 0.42
CA PHE A 56 2.35 1.83 -0.02
C PHE A 56 1.69 0.66 -0.75
N TYR A 57 0.53 0.18 -0.28
CA TYR A 57 -0.24 -0.84 -0.99
C TYR A 57 -0.64 -0.41 -2.41
N VAL A 58 -1.09 0.83 -2.61
CA VAL A 58 -1.38 1.38 -3.94
C VAL A 58 -0.14 1.37 -4.84
N ARG A 59 1.04 1.72 -4.29
CA ARG A 59 2.31 1.66 -5.01
C ARG A 59 2.67 0.23 -5.44
N VAL A 60 2.49 -0.74 -4.54
CA VAL A 60 2.66 -2.17 -4.84
C VAL A 60 1.68 -2.63 -5.92
N ARG A 61 0.43 -2.20 -5.87
CA ARG A 61 -0.58 -2.54 -6.90
C ARG A 61 -0.21 -1.96 -8.27
N SER A 62 0.28 -0.72 -8.32
CA SER A 62 0.81 -0.12 -9.55
C SER A 62 1.99 -0.92 -10.10
N LEU A 63 2.92 -1.35 -9.23
CA LEU A 63 4.02 -2.25 -9.62
C LEU A 63 3.49 -3.56 -10.21
N MET A 64 2.50 -4.20 -9.57
CA MET A 64 1.86 -5.42 -10.06
C MET A 64 1.09 -5.27 -11.38
N GLY A 65 0.75 -4.04 -11.77
CA GLY A 65 0.20 -3.72 -13.08
C GLY A 65 1.26 -3.67 -14.18
N ARG A 66 2.53 -3.41 -13.84
CA ARG A 66 3.63 -3.26 -14.80
C ARG A 66 4.42 -4.54 -15.05
N TYR A 67 4.39 -5.48 -14.10
CA TYR A 67 5.13 -6.75 -14.18
C TYR A 67 4.19 -7.95 -14.33
N VAL A 68 4.71 -9.03 -14.93
CA VAL A 68 3.98 -10.29 -15.13
C VAL A 68 4.10 -11.16 -13.89
N PHE A 69 3.06 -11.10 -13.05
CA PHE A 69 2.88 -12.01 -11.92
C PHE A 69 1.78 -13.03 -12.23
N ASN A 70 2.03 -14.30 -11.92
CA ASN A 70 0.99 -15.32 -12.00
C ASN A 70 -0.02 -15.19 -10.85
N VAL A 71 -1.18 -15.83 -10.99
CA VAL A 71 -2.29 -15.71 -10.03
C VAL A 71 -1.87 -16.07 -8.60
N PRO A 72 -1.15 -17.18 -8.33
CA PRO A 72 -0.70 -17.51 -6.98
C PRO A 72 0.17 -16.43 -6.35
N VAL A 73 1.11 -15.84 -7.11
CA VAL A 73 1.96 -14.75 -6.63
C VAL A 73 1.12 -13.50 -6.35
N ARG A 74 0.15 -13.17 -7.21
CA ARG A 74 -0.73 -12.02 -6.98
C ARG A 74 -1.54 -12.17 -5.69
N ARG A 75 -2.06 -13.37 -5.41
CA ARG A 75 -2.77 -13.68 -4.16
C ARG A 75 -1.87 -13.55 -2.94
N PHE A 76 -0.67 -14.14 -3.00
CA PHE A 76 0.33 -14.02 -1.94
C PHE A 76 0.65 -12.55 -1.62
N VAL A 77 0.89 -11.72 -2.64
CA VAL A 77 1.16 -10.30 -2.41
C VAL A 77 -0.05 -9.61 -1.77
N SER A 78 -1.28 -9.87 -2.21
CA SER A 78 -2.48 -9.32 -1.56
C SER A 78 -2.60 -9.75 -0.08
N GLU A 79 -2.28 -10.99 0.24
CA GLU A 79 -2.33 -11.53 1.62
C GLU A 79 -1.28 -10.90 2.55
N LEU A 80 -0.16 -10.40 2.00
CA LEU A 80 0.81 -9.63 2.79
C LEU A 80 0.19 -8.34 3.35
N PHE A 81 -0.80 -7.78 2.65
CA PHE A 81 -1.47 -6.51 2.95
C PHE A 81 -2.91 -6.69 3.47
N ALA A 82 -3.24 -7.88 3.99
CA ALA A 82 -4.60 -8.18 4.47
C ALA A 82 -5.09 -7.27 5.62
N HIS A 83 -4.16 -6.62 6.34
CA HIS A 83 -4.46 -5.69 7.44
C HIS A 83 -4.14 -4.23 7.08
N VAL A 84 -4.16 -3.88 5.78
CA VAL A 84 -4.09 -2.47 5.38
C VAL A 84 -5.21 -1.70 6.07
N ASP A 85 -4.84 -0.56 6.65
CA ASP A 85 -5.81 0.36 7.20
C ASP A 85 -6.50 1.10 6.05
N TRP A 86 -7.67 0.59 5.67
CA TRP A 86 -8.55 1.20 4.68
C TRP A 86 -9.33 2.38 5.25
N ALA A 87 -9.29 2.56 6.57
CA ALA A 87 -10.12 3.49 7.32
C ALA A 87 -9.39 4.81 7.60
N SER A 88 -8.70 5.39 6.60
CA SER A 88 -8.66 6.86 6.54
C SER A 88 -10.08 7.35 6.23
N SER A 89 -10.92 7.25 7.25
CA SER A 89 -12.38 7.45 7.30
C SER A 89 -12.80 8.83 6.79
N GLU A 90 -11.87 9.77 6.74
CA GLU A 90 -12.11 11.15 6.30
C GLU A 90 -12.49 11.24 4.82
N ALA A 91 -11.86 10.47 3.92
CA ALA A 91 -12.04 10.68 2.48
C ALA A 91 -13.44 10.33 1.96
N TRP A 92 -14.09 9.27 2.47
CA TRP A 92 -15.44 8.91 2.06
C TRP A 92 -16.52 9.55 2.93
N GLY A 93 -16.22 9.82 4.21
CA GLY A 93 -17.13 10.55 5.08
C GLY A 93 -17.36 11.98 4.64
N GLU A 94 -16.32 12.68 4.17
CA GLU A 94 -16.43 14.04 3.63
C GLU A 94 -17.14 14.07 2.28
N VAL A 95 -16.84 13.12 1.38
CA VAL A 95 -17.53 13.01 0.08
C VAL A 95 -19.02 12.67 0.24
N ALA A 96 -19.35 11.82 1.22
CA ALA A 96 -20.74 11.52 1.56
C ALA A 96 -21.48 12.74 2.11
N ARG A 97 -20.87 13.48 3.05
CA ARG A 97 -21.47 14.72 3.60
C ARG A 97 -21.60 15.84 2.56
N ALA A 98 -20.61 16.01 1.68
CA ALA A 98 -20.68 16.99 0.60
C ALA A 98 -21.85 16.74 -0.37
N ARG A 99 -22.20 15.48 -0.62
CA ARG A 99 -23.37 15.12 -1.45
C ARG A 99 -24.71 15.37 -0.76
N GLU A 100 -24.79 15.20 0.55
CA GLU A 100 -26.00 15.53 1.32
C GLU A 100 -26.25 17.04 1.35
N GLU A 101 -25.19 17.86 1.45
CA GLU A 101 -25.30 19.33 1.40
C GLU A 101 -25.68 19.87 0.01
N GLU A 102 -25.19 19.24 -1.08
CA GLU A 102 -25.61 19.59 -2.45
C GLU A 102 -27.06 19.15 -2.74
N GLY A 103 -27.48 17.96 -2.27
CA GLY A 103 -28.84 17.47 -2.46
C GLY A 103 -29.91 18.25 -1.66
N GLY A 104 -29.57 18.75 -0.47
CA GLY A 104 -30.48 19.53 0.37
C GLY A 104 -30.75 20.95 -0.16
N ARG A 105 -29.82 21.54 -0.91
CA ARG A 105 -29.99 22.87 -1.52
C ARG A 105 -30.94 22.90 -2.71
N GLU A 106 -31.14 21.78 -3.39
CA GLU A 106 -32.05 21.71 -4.54
C GLU A 106 -33.52 21.55 -4.12
N GLU A 107 -33.80 21.04 -2.91
CA GLU A 107 -35.19 20.92 -2.39
C GLU A 107 -35.72 22.19 -1.72
N GLU A 108 -34.85 23.08 -1.20
CA GLU A 108 -35.30 24.31 -0.52
C GLU A 108 -35.64 25.46 -1.51
N GLY A 109 -35.43 25.25 -2.81
CA GLY A 109 -35.65 26.23 -3.88
C GLY A 109 -36.91 26.03 -4.73
N ARG A 110 -37.86 25.18 -4.32
CA ARG A 110 -39.05 24.84 -5.12
C ARG A 110 -40.37 25.23 -4.46
#